data_AF-A0A942ZE58-F1
#
_entry.id   AF-A0A942ZE58-F1
#
_cell.length_a   1.000
_cell.length_b   1.000
_cell.length_c   1.000
_cell.angle_alpha   90.00
_cell.angle_beta   90.00
_cell.angle_gamma   90.00
#
_symmetry.space_group_name_H-M   'P 1'
#
loop_
_entity.id
_entity.type
_entity.pdbx_description
1 polymer ?
#
loop_
_entity_poly.entity_id
_entity_poly.type
_entity_poly.pdbx_seq_one_letter_code
_entity_poly.pdbx_strand_id
1 'polypeptide(L)'
;MKFLLYVFIILSLFIFNTNSIYALNQDEETLLDASIFGDDDIVEKILEKNIDINIQDDIGNTALILAAMEGHTKVVALLLNSDADKSIVNKHGNNALFYARQRNHRNIIKLLE
;
A
#
# COMPACT_ATOMS: atom_id res chain seq x y z
N MET A 1 18.20 -9.42 -40.42
CA MET A 1 16.89 -9.77 -39.82
C MET A 1 16.90 -9.82 -38.28
N LYS A 2 17.94 -10.36 -37.61
CA LYS A 2 18.04 -10.40 -36.14
C LYS A 2 18.06 -9.02 -35.44
N PHE A 3 18.64 -7.99 -36.07
CA PHE A 3 18.75 -6.64 -35.50
C PHE A 3 17.38 -5.93 -35.38
N LEU A 4 16.54 -5.99 -36.40
CA LEU A 4 15.17 -5.42 -36.36
C LEU A 4 14.28 -6.12 -35.33
N LEU A 5 14.43 -7.44 -35.17
CA LEU A 5 13.71 -8.20 -34.14
C LEU A 5 14.12 -7.76 -32.72
N TYR A 6 15.41 -7.51 -32.50
CA TYR A 6 15.93 -7.06 -31.20
C TYR A 6 15.42 -5.66 -30.82
N VAL A 7 15.36 -4.74 -31.79
CA VAL A 7 14.84 -3.38 -31.59
C VAL A 7 13.35 -3.41 -31.27
N PHE A 8 12.57 -4.25 -31.94
CA PHE A 8 11.14 -4.43 -31.64
C PHE A 8 10.89 -5.03 -30.26
N ILE A 9 11.69 -6.04 -29.86
CA ILE A 9 11.61 -6.65 -28.53
C ILE A 9 11.95 -5.61 -27.44
N ILE A 10 13.04 -4.85 -27.60
CA ILE A 10 13.43 -3.82 -26.61
C ILE A 10 12.38 -2.70 -26.53
N LEU A 11 11.82 -2.23 -27.64
CA LEU A 11 10.75 -1.23 -27.65
C LEU A 11 9.47 -1.75 -26.99
N SER A 12 9.08 -2.99 -27.28
CA SER A 12 7.91 -3.61 -26.64
C SER A 12 8.12 -3.80 -25.14
N LEU A 13 9.31 -4.22 -24.70
CA LEU A 13 9.67 -4.33 -23.29
C LEU A 13 9.71 -2.96 -22.61
N PHE A 14 10.23 -1.93 -23.26
CA PHE A 14 10.30 -0.58 -22.71
C PHE A 14 8.91 0.01 -22.50
N ILE A 15 8.02 -0.09 -23.50
CA ILE A 15 6.63 0.40 -23.40
C ILE A 15 5.84 -0.38 -22.35
N PHE A 16 6.01 -1.71 -22.29
CA PHE A 16 5.32 -2.54 -21.31
C PHE A 16 5.81 -2.25 -19.89
N ASN A 17 7.12 -2.06 -19.72
CA ASN A 17 7.74 -1.74 -18.43
C ASN A 17 7.32 -0.34 -17.95
N THR A 18 7.32 0.68 -18.82
CA THR A 18 6.87 2.02 -18.41
C THR A 18 5.40 2.04 -18.02
N ASN A 19 4.51 1.42 -18.80
CA ASN A 19 3.08 1.35 -18.45
C ASN A 19 2.85 0.58 -17.14
N SER A 20 3.60 -0.49 -16.92
CA SER A 20 3.56 -1.25 -15.66
C SER A 20 4.03 -0.41 -14.48
N ILE A 21 5.13 0.34 -14.61
CA ILE A 21 5.65 1.20 -13.53
C ILE A 21 4.69 2.36 -13.24
N TYR A 22 4.15 3.03 -14.27
CA TYR A 22 3.21 4.12 -14.07
C TYR A 22 1.90 3.65 -13.41
N ALA A 23 1.41 2.46 -13.77
CA ALA A 23 0.22 1.88 -13.15
C ALA A 23 0.48 1.44 -11.70
N LEU A 24 1.64 0.82 -11.40
CA LEU A 24 2.03 0.44 -10.05
C LEU A 24 2.11 1.65 -9.12
N ASN A 25 2.76 2.73 -9.55
CA ASN A 25 2.85 3.95 -8.74
C ASN A 25 1.47 4.57 -8.46
N GLN A 26 0.52 4.52 -9.42
CA GLN A 26 -0.85 4.97 -9.17
C GLN A 26 -1.60 4.05 -8.23
N ASP A 27 -1.45 2.73 -8.34
CA ASP A 27 -2.11 1.77 -7.47
C ASP A 27 -1.59 1.87 -6.02
N GLU A 28 -0.30 2.10 -5.84
CA GLU A 28 0.34 2.36 -4.55
C GLU A 28 -0.17 3.66 -3.91
N GLU A 29 -0.24 4.76 -4.66
CA GLU A 29 -0.84 6.02 -4.20
C GLU A 29 -2.32 5.83 -3.84
N THR A 30 -3.07 5.12 -4.68
CA THR A 30 -4.48 4.82 -4.44
C THR A 30 -4.68 3.96 -3.19
N LEU A 31 -3.77 3.03 -2.88
CA LEU A 31 -3.83 2.24 -1.64
C LEU A 31 -3.72 3.14 -0.40
N LEU A 32 -2.82 4.13 -0.42
CA LEU A 32 -2.66 5.09 0.68
C LEU A 32 -3.94 5.91 0.87
N ASP A 33 -4.45 6.50 -0.20
CA ASP A 33 -5.67 7.33 -0.16
C ASP A 33 -6.88 6.51 0.31
N ALA A 34 -7.11 5.33 -0.28
CA ALA A 34 -8.22 4.45 0.12
C ALA A 34 -8.10 4.03 1.59
N SER A 35 -6.88 3.87 2.10
CA SER A 35 -6.63 3.57 3.52
C SER A 35 -6.91 4.74 4.46
N ILE A 36 -6.76 5.99 3.99
CA ILE A 36 -7.16 7.19 4.73
C ILE A 36 -8.69 7.32 4.79
N PHE A 37 -9.36 7.10 3.66
CA PHE A 37 -10.82 7.25 3.57
C PHE A 37 -11.60 6.04 4.09
N GLY A 38 -10.95 4.89 4.22
CA GLY A 38 -11.57 3.66 4.70
C GLY A 38 -12.33 2.91 3.61
N ASP A 39 -11.99 3.13 2.34
CA ASP A 39 -12.65 2.51 1.18
C ASP A 39 -12.20 1.05 1.03
N ASP A 40 -12.80 0.16 1.81
CA ASP A 40 -12.44 -1.25 1.87
C ASP A 40 -12.60 -1.99 0.53
N ASP A 41 -13.57 -1.62 -0.29
CA ASP A 41 -13.76 -2.20 -1.64
C ASP A 41 -12.59 -1.85 -2.58
N ILE A 42 -12.05 -0.63 -2.47
CA ILE A 42 -10.91 -0.18 -3.28
C ILE A 42 -9.64 -0.87 -2.78
N VAL A 43 -9.45 -0.92 -1.45
CA VAL A 43 -8.32 -1.60 -0.83
C VAL A 43 -8.30 -3.08 -1.25
N GLU A 44 -9.42 -3.80 -1.15
CA GLU A 44 -9.50 -5.22 -1.54
C GLU A 44 -9.09 -5.42 -3.01
N LYS A 45 -9.63 -4.60 -3.92
CA LYS A 45 -9.31 -4.67 -5.35
C LYS A 45 -7.85 -4.36 -5.67
N ILE A 46 -7.22 -3.45 -4.92
CA ILE A 46 -5.81 -3.10 -5.11
C ILE A 46 -4.90 -4.21 -4.58
N LEU A 47 -5.26 -4.84 -3.46
CA LEU A 47 -4.50 -5.94 -2.86
C LEU A 47 -4.51 -7.22 -3.71
N GLU A 48 -5.43 -7.37 -4.66
CA GLU A 48 -5.38 -8.42 -5.69
C GLU A 48 -4.25 -8.24 -6.72
N LYS A 49 -3.62 -7.05 -6.75
CA LYS A 49 -2.53 -6.74 -7.68
C LYS A 49 -1.16 -7.03 -7.03
N ASN A 50 -0.15 -7.25 -7.87
CA ASN A 50 1.24 -7.41 -7.43
C ASN A 50 1.88 -6.04 -7.11
N ILE A 51 1.39 -5.37 -6.07
CA ILE A 51 1.95 -4.11 -5.56
C ILE A 51 2.77 -4.35 -4.30
N ASP A 52 3.62 -3.39 -3.94
CA ASP A 52 4.23 -3.36 -2.61
C ASP A 52 3.24 -2.75 -1.61
N ILE A 53 2.78 -3.54 -0.64
CA ILE A 53 1.80 -3.13 0.37
C ILE A 53 2.43 -2.23 1.43
N ASN A 54 3.75 -2.28 1.57
CA ASN A 54 4.52 -1.56 2.59
C ASN A 54 5.09 -0.23 2.08
N ILE A 55 4.60 0.26 0.94
CA ILE A 55 4.92 1.59 0.42
C ILE A 55 4.64 2.67 1.46
N GLN A 56 5.44 3.72 1.39
CA GLN A 56 5.42 4.82 2.34
C GLN A 56 5.16 6.14 1.62
N ASP A 57 4.29 6.96 2.21
CA ASP A 57 4.13 8.35 1.80
C ASP A 57 5.38 9.19 2.11
N ASP A 58 5.33 10.47 1.74
CA ASP A 58 6.44 11.42 1.98
C ASP A 58 6.80 11.61 3.46
N ILE A 59 5.97 11.18 4.41
CA ILE A 59 6.20 11.26 5.85
C ILE A 59 6.55 9.89 6.45
N GLY A 60 6.57 8.83 5.63
CA GLY A 60 6.88 7.47 6.05
C GLY A 60 5.66 6.68 6.51
N ASN A 61 4.44 7.15 6.29
CA ASN A 61 3.25 6.38 6.67
C ASN A 61 2.96 5.31 5.61
N THR A 62 2.71 4.10 6.07
CA THR A 62 2.15 3.03 5.25
C THR A 62 0.62 3.09 5.26
N ALA A 63 -0.01 2.38 4.33
CA ALA A 63 -1.45 2.15 4.33
C ALA A 63 -1.97 1.69 5.71
N LEU A 64 -1.23 0.78 6.37
CA LEU A 64 -1.59 0.26 7.69
C LEU A 64 -1.51 1.34 8.78
N ILE A 65 -0.52 2.24 8.73
CA ILE A 65 -0.41 3.38 9.64
C ILE A 65 -1.60 4.32 9.46
N LEU A 66 -1.94 4.67 8.22
CA LEU A 66 -3.03 5.59 7.89
C LEU A 66 -4.39 5.02 8.32
N ALA A 67 -4.70 3.78 7.96
CA ALA A 67 -5.94 3.12 8.36
C ALA A 67 -6.08 2.98 9.88
N ALA A 68 -4.97 2.67 10.58
CA ALA A 68 -4.95 2.59 12.03
C ALA A 68 -5.09 3.95 12.72
N MET A 69 -4.61 5.03 12.10
CA MET A 69 -4.77 6.40 12.59
C MET A 69 -6.22 6.88 12.47
N GLU A 70 -6.87 6.59 11.33
CA GLU A 70 -8.24 7.02 11.06
C GLU A 70 -9.32 6.11 11.65
N GLY A 71 -8.96 4.89 12.06
CA GLY A 71 -9.87 3.98 12.79
C GLY A 71 -10.59 2.95 11.92
N HIS A 72 -10.13 2.76 10.69
CA HIS A 72 -10.76 1.89 9.70
C HIS A 72 -10.44 0.42 9.94
N THR A 73 -11.17 -0.19 10.88
CA THR A 73 -10.90 -1.56 11.36
C THR A 73 -10.93 -2.60 10.24
N LYS A 74 -11.85 -2.48 9.27
CA LYS A 74 -11.95 -3.42 8.13
C LYS A 74 -10.73 -3.31 7.21
N VAL A 75 -10.30 -2.09 6.87
CA VAL A 75 -9.09 -1.86 6.07
C VAL A 75 -7.85 -2.39 6.78
N VAL A 76 -7.70 -2.16 8.09
CA VAL A 76 -6.61 -2.73 8.88
C VAL A 76 -6.59 -4.26 8.78
N ALA A 77 -7.75 -4.91 8.88
CA ALA A 77 -7.83 -6.36 8.77
C ALA A 77 -7.45 -6.85 7.35
N LEU A 78 -7.90 -6.17 6.30
CA LEU A 78 -7.53 -6.49 4.91
C LEU A 78 -6.01 -6.41 4.71
N LEU A 79 -5.39 -5.30 5.12
CA LEU A 79 -3.96 -5.08 4.99
C LEU A 79 -3.14 -6.14 5.76
N LEU A 80 -3.55 -6.49 6.99
CA LEU A 80 -2.88 -7.53 7.79
C LEU A 80 -3.04 -8.93 7.18
N ASN A 81 -4.20 -9.23 6.60
CA ASN A 81 -4.43 -10.49 5.90
C ASN A 81 -3.59 -10.61 4.61
N SER A 82 -3.14 -9.48 4.08
CA SER A 82 -2.21 -9.37 2.95
C SER A 82 -0.76 -9.15 3.40
N ASP A 83 -0.40 -9.59 4.61
CA ASP A 83 0.97 -9.57 5.15
C ASP A 83 1.62 -8.17 5.27
N ALA A 84 0.82 -7.11 5.47
CA ALA A 84 1.36 -5.78 5.77
C ALA A 84 2.22 -5.79 7.04
N ASP A 85 3.40 -5.17 6.99
CA ASP A 85 4.36 -5.17 8.08
C ASP A 85 3.96 -4.16 9.17
N LYS A 86 3.40 -4.69 10.26
CA LYS A 86 3.00 -3.90 11.43
C LYS A 86 4.15 -3.25 12.21
N SER A 87 5.41 -3.62 11.92
CA SER A 87 6.60 -3.09 12.59
C SER A 87 7.13 -1.79 11.98
N ILE A 88 6.72 -1.45 10.75
CA ILE A 88 7.17 -0.23 10.07
C ILE A 88 6.77 1.01 10.87
N VAL A 89 7.72 1.93 10.98
CA VAL A 89 7.54 3.24 11.61
C VAL A 89 7.68 4.36 10.59
N ASN A 90 6.90 5.41 10.75
CA ASN A 90 7.05 6.63 9.97
C ASN A 90 8.25 7.47 10.43
N LYS A 91 8.48 8.63 9.80
CA LYS A 91 9.59 9.53 10.14
C LYS A 91 9.55 10.08 11.57
N HIS A 92 8.43 9.93 12.28
CA HIS A 92 8.29 10.28 13.70
C HIS A 92 8.57 9.10 14.65
N GLY A 93 8.94 7.92 14.12
CA GLY A 93 9.15 6.72 14.92
C GLY A 93 7.86 6.03 15.37
N ASN A 94 6.71 6.38 14.77
CA ASN A 94 5.41 5.86 15.15
C ASN A 94 4.93 4.81 14.14
N ASN A 95 4.45 3.67 14.63
CA ASN A 95 3.83 2.62 13.82
C ASN A 95 2.29 2.67 13.94
N ALA A 96 1.60 1.74 13.27
CA ALA A 96 0.14 1.64 13.28
C ALA A 96 -0.43 1.47 14.70
N LEU A 97 0.23 0.66 15.55
CA LEU A 97 -0.21 0.42 16.92
C LEU A 97 -0.12 1.69 17.79
N PHE A 98 0.90 2.53 17.57
CA PHE A 98 1.02 3.83 18.25
C PHE A 98 -0.22 4.70 17.99
N TYR A 99 -0.60 4.90 16.73
CA TYR A 99 -1.74 5.74 16.38
C TYR A 99 -3.07 5.14 16.84
N ALA A 100 -3.25 3.83 16.71
CA ALA A 100 -4.44 3.15 17.22
C ALA A 100 -4.61 3.35 18.74
N ARG A 101 -3.52 3.29 19.52
CA ARG A 101 -3.53 3.59 20.96
C ARG A 101 -3.79 5.06 21.24
N GLN A 102 -3.10 5.96 20.55
CA GLN A 102 -3.26 7.41 20.71
C GLN A 102 -4.71 7.87 20.48
N ARG A 103 -5.40 7.25 19.53
CA ARG A 103 -6.79 7.56 19.16
C ARG A 103 -7.83 6.68 19.87
N ASN A 104 -7.40 5.73 20.71
CA ASN A 104 -8.27 4.79 21.44
C ASN A 104 -9.15 3.89 20.51
N HIS A 105 -8.60 3.48 19.37
CA HIS A 105 -9.24 2.56 18.42
C HIS A 105 -9.10 1.10 18.88
N ARG A 106 -9.88 0.72 19.91
CA ARG A 106 -9.75 -0.56 20.63
C ARG A 106 -9.78 -1.81 19.76
N ASN A 107 -10.60 -1.83 18.70
CA ASN A 107 -10.67 -2.99 17.81
C ASN A 107 -9.38 -3.16 16.99
N ILE A 108 -8.80 -2.06 16.53
CA ILE A 108 -7.53 -2.05 15.80
C ILE A 108 -6.36 -2.41 16.72
N ILE A 109 -6.36 -1.93 17.97
CA ILE A 109 -5.34 -2.30 18.95
C ILE A 109 -5.27 -3.83 19.09
N LYS A 110 -6.42 -4.50 19.21
CA LYS A 110 -6.48 -5.98 19.30
C LYS A 110 -5.97 -6.70 18.05
N LEU A 111 -6.09 -6.10 16.87
CA LEU A 111 -5.57 -6.67 15.63
C LEU A 111 -4.05 -6.51 15.52
N LEU A 112 -3.48 -5.48 16.15
CA LEU A 112 -2.07 -5.11 16.01
C LEU A 112 -1.17 -5.60 17.16
N GLU A 113 -1.73 -5.96 18.32
CA GLU A 113 -1.01 -6.63 19.43
C GLU A 113 -0.57 -8.03 19.03
#